data_AF-A0A2V7XUQ2-F1
#
_entry.id   AF-A0A2V7XUQ2-F1
#
_cell.length_a   1.000
_cell.length_b   1.000
_cell.length_c   1.000
_cell.angle_alpha   90.00
_cell.angle_beta   90.00
_cell.angle_gamma   90.00
#
_symmetry.space_group_name_H-M   'P 1'
#
loop_
_entity.id
_entity.type
_entity.pdbx_description
1 polymer ?
#
loop_
_entity_poly.entity_id
_entity_poly.type
_entity_poly.pdbx_seq_one_letter_code
_entity_poly.pdbx_strand_id
1 'polypeptide(L)'
;MIRLARKPSLWMNFFGRLIFTIVWAVGCAVASFWVWPHRFGMPTLSLIILGLFDLIAIGLVWDVIIRFSRMRQQHEPVVEIDRDSPAYGDSVQVRIVEEHPESITEMGVKLVGECDSRAVREFTEHRETVITHMRCYEEELLRLKPASGEPINRVVQMHLPKSPPADDVAWKIIIDSHLKQGGVIEHPFPLRVSG
;
A
#
# COMPACT_ATOMS: atom_id res chain seq x y z
N MET A 1 -12.30 -17.37 -13.59
CA MET A 1 -11.66 -16.15 -13.05
C MET A 1 -11.69 -16.14 -11.53
N ILE A 2 -10.53 -16.00 -10.91
CA ILE A 2 -10.24 -16.06 -9.47
C ILE A 2 -9.63 -14.73 -9.08
N ARG A 3 -10.15 -14.11 -8.02
CA ARG A 3 -9.67 -12.81 -7.52
C ARG A 3 -8.39 -13.00 -6.70
N LEU A 4 -7.32 -12.29 -7.06
CA LEU A 4 -6.07 -12.32 -6.31
C LEU A 4 -6.18 -11.48 -5.03
N ALA A 5 -5.74 -12.05 -3.91
CA ALA A 5 -5.72 -11.37 -2.61
C ALA A 5 -4.40 -10.60 -2.41
N ARG A 6 -4.49 -9.31 -2.07
CA ARG A 6 -3.32 -8.44 -1.83
C ARG A 6 -2.59 -8.80 -0.52
N LYS A 7 -1.26 -8.65 -0.49
CA LYS A 7 -0.42 -8.56 0.74
C LYS A 7 0.39 -7.25 0.69
N PRO A 8 0.66 -6.52 1.79
CA PRO A 8 0.02 -6.49 3.12
C PRO A 8 -1.06 -5.40 3.21
N SER A 9 -1.95 -5.48 4.21
CA SER A 9 -3.05 -4.53 4.37
C SER A 9 -2.55 -3.14 4.79
N LEU A 10 -2.71 -2.13 3.93
CA LEU A 10 -2.54 -0.71 4.29
C LEU A 10 -3.35 -0.32 5.55
N TRP A 11 -4.42 -1.07 5.79
CA TRP A 11 -5.28 -1.01 6.97
C TRP A 11 -4.52 -1.16 8.29
N MET A 12 -3.52 -2.03 8.39
CA MET A 12 -2.83 -2.27 9.67
C MET A 12 -2.03 -1.04 10.14
N ASN A 13 -1.39 -0.34 9.21
CA ASN A 13 -0.69 0.92 9.49
C ASN A 13 -1.67 2.06 9.80
N PHE A 14 -2.84 2.08 9.15
CA PHE A 14 -3.89 3.05 9.46
C PHE A 14 -4.48 2.82 10.85
N PHE A 15 -4.84 1.57 11.21
CA PHE A 15 -5.40 1.25 12.52
C PHE A 15 -4.43 1.57 13.66
N GLY A 16 -3.14 1.29 13.50
CA GLY A 16 -2.13 1.68 14.50
C GLY A 16 -2.09 3.19 14.75
N ARG A 17 -2.09 3.99 13.67
CA ARG A 17 -2.12 5.46 13.79
C ARG A 17 -3.45 5.98 14.34
N LEU A 18 -4.57 5.39 13.92
CA LEU A 18 -5.91 5.73 14.40
C LEU A 18 -6.01 5.55 15.91
N ILE A 19 -5.58 4.40 16.44
CA ILE A 19 -5.60 4.11 17.88
C ILE A 19 -4.76 5.13 18.64
N PHE A 20 -3.53 5.41 18.17
CA PHE A 20 -2.66 6.41 18.78
C PHE A 20 -3.32 7.80 18.81
N THR A 21 -3.88 8.25 17.67
CA THR A 21 -4.56 9.54 17.57
C THR A 21 -5.77 9.64 18.50
N ILE A 22 -6.57 8.57 18.62
CA ILE A 22 -7.72 8.53 19.54
C ILE A 22 -7.25 8.64 20.99
N VAL A 23 -6.29 7.81 21.41
CA VAL A 23 -5.77 7.83 22.80
C VAL A 23 -5.18 9.20 23.14
N TRP A 24 -4.41 9.78 22.22
CA TRP A 24 -3.81 11.10 22.40
C TRP A 24 -4.85 12.21 22.50
N ALA A 25 -5.79 12.27 21.55
CA ALA A 25 -6.82 13.31 21.51
C ALA A 25 -7.75 13.24 22.72
N VAL A 26 -8.14 12.03 23.16
CA VAL A 26 -8.93 11.83 24.37
C VAL A 26 -8.13 12.26 25.61
N GLY A 27 -6.84 11.92 25.69
CA GLY A 27 -5.97 12.36 26.78
C GLY A 27 -5.87 13.88 26.90
N CYS A 28 -5.64 14.57 25.78
CA CYS A 28 -5.61 16.04 25.73
C CYS A 28 -6.96 16.65 26.13
N ALA A 29 -8.06 16.15 25.57
CA ALA A 29 -9.40 16.65 25.88
C ALA A 29 -9.76 16.50 27.36
N VAL A 30 -9.42 15.36 27.97
CA VAL A 30 -9.64 15.12 29.41
C VAL A 30 -8.78 16.05 30.26
N ALA A 31 -7.51 16.23 29.91
CA ALA A 31 -6.62 17.17 30.60
C ALA A 31 -7.14 18.61 30.52
N SER A 32 -7.60 19.05 29.34
CA SER A 32 -8.19 20.36 29.14
C SER A 32 -9.49 20.56 29.91
N PHE A 33 -10.36 19.55 29.96
CA PHE A 33 -11.57 19.59 30.77
C PHE A 33 -11.27 19.70 32.28
N TRP A 34 -10.25 18.99 32.76
CA TRP A 34 -9.81 19.03 34.16
C TRP A 34 -9.15 20.36 34.55
N VAL A 35 -8.38 20.95 33.65
CA VAL A 35 -7.64 22.21 33.91
C VAL A 35 -8.55 23.43 33.79
N TRP A 36 -9.58 23.38 32.94
CA TRP A 36 -10.54 24.47 32.71
C TRP A 36 -11.13 25.11 33.98
N PRO A 37 -11.65 24.35 34.97
CA PRO A 37 -12.18 24.93 36.22
C PRO A 37 -11.11 25.63 37.08
N HIS A 38 -9.82 25.35 36.86
CA HIS A 38 -8.71 25.92 37.63
C HIS A 38 -7.88 26.94 36.84
N ARG A 39 -8.37 27.36 35.66
CA ARG A 39 -7.66 28.26 34.73
C ARG A 39 -7.21 29.58 35.34
N PHE A 40 -7.95 30.11 36.32
CA PHE A 40 -7.64 31.39 36.96
C PHE A 40 -6.53 31.31 38.01
N GLY A 41 -6.17 30.09 38.46
CA GLY A 41 -5.08 29.85 39.42
C GLY A 41 -3.83 29.21 38.82
N MET A 42 -3.84 28.90 37.52
CA MET A 42 -2.71 28.28 36.83
C MET A 42 -1.77 29.31 36.19
N PRO A 43 -0.46 29.04 36.16
CA PRO A 43 0.48 29.88 35.43
C PRO A 43 0.17 29.85 33.93
N THR A 44 0.20 31.03 33.30
CA THR A 44 -0.16 31.23 31.90
C THR A 44 0.60 30.32 30.93
N LEU A 45 1.87 30.00 31.24
CA LEU A 45 2.68 29.06 30.47
C LEU A 45 2.06 27.66 30.38
N SER A 46 1.49 27.14 31.47
CA SER A 46 0.84 25.83 31.47
C SER A 46 -0.40 25.81 30.59
N LEU A 47 -1.17 26.91 30.56
CA LEU A 47 -2.34 27.04 29.68
C LEU A 47 -1.94 27.14 28.20
N ILE A 48 -0.84 27.84 27.89
CA ILE A 48 -0.31 27.93 26.52
C ILE A 48 0.17 26.55 26.04
N ILE A 49 0.90 25.82 26.88
CA ILE A 49 1.37 24.46 26.57
C ILE A 49 0.18 23.53 26.31
N LEU A 50 -0.85 23.58 27.15
CA LEU A 50 -2.07 22.79 26.99
C LEU A 50 -2.80 23.12 25.67
N GLY A 51 -2.95 24.41 25.34
CA GLY A 51 -3.55 24.86 24.09
C GLY A 51 -2.76 24.41 22.85
N LEU A 52 -1.43 24.36 22.92
CA LEU A 52 -0.59 23.80 21.86
C LEU A 52 -0.85 22.31 21.66
N PHE A 53 -0.97 21.55 22.75
CA PHE A 53 -1.32 20.13 22.68
C PHE A 53 -2.71 19.88 22.09
N ASP A 54 -3.69 20.72 22.42
CA ASP A 54 -5.03 20.66 21.84
C ASP A 54 -5.01 20.95 20.33
N LEU A 55 -4.24 21.95 19.89
CA LEU A 55 -4.05 22.24 18.46
C LEU A 55 -3.40 21.06 17.70
N ILE A 56 -2.39 20.43 18.30
CA ILE A 56 -1.76 19.23 17.74
C ILE A 56 -2.77 18.08 17.65
N ALA A 57 -3.58 17.87 18.70
CA ALA A 57 -4.61 16.84 18.70
C ALA A 57 -5.65 17.06 17.59
N ILE A 58 -6.12 18.29 17.40
CA ILE A 58 -7.03 18.66 16.31
C ILE A 58 -6.38 18.37 14.95
N GLY A 59 -5.11 18.76 14.77
CA GLY A 59 -4.37 18.49 13.54
C GLY A 59 -4.23 16.99 13.23
N LEU A 60 -3.95 16.17 14.25
CA LEU A 60 -3.86 14.71 14.11
C LEU A 60 -5.20 14.08 13.76
N VAL A 61 -6.29 14.51 14.41
CA VAL A 61 -7.65 14.04 14.09
C VAL A 61 -8.01 14.42 12.66
N TRP A 62 -7.68 15.63 12.22
CA TRP A 62 -7.90 16.07 10.85
C TRP A 62 -7.09 15.25 9.83
N ASP A 63 -5.81 14.95 10.10
CA ASP A 63 -5.00 14.06 9.25
C ASP A 63 -5.62 12.67 9.14
N VAL A 64 -6.11 12.11 10.24
CA VAL A 64 -6.83 10.83 10.25
C VAL A 64 -8.11 10.89 9.41
N ILE A 65 -8.92 11.96 9.54
CA ILE A 65 -10.16 12.13 8.77
C ILE A 65 -9.85 12.22 7.26
N ILE A 66 -8.84 13.00 6.88
CA ILE A 66 -8.43 13.12 5.48
C ILE A 66 -7.95 11.77 4.94
N ARG A 67 -7.11 11.05 5.69
CA ARG A 67 -6.63 9.73 5.27
C ARG A 67 -7.76 8.71 5.19
N PHE A 68 -8.69 8.73 6.13
CA PHE A 68 -9.86 7.86 6.12
C PHE A 68 -10.75 8.16 4.90
N SER A 69 -11.01 9.43 4.63
CA SER A 69 -11.75 9.87 3.45
C SER A 69 -11.06 9.43 2.16
N ARG A 70 -9.73 9.64 2.05
CA ARG A 70 -8.94 9.18 0.91
C ARG A 70 -8.96 7.66 0.76
N MET A 71 -8.80 6.90 1.85
CA MET A 71 -8.87 5.44 1.80
C MET A 71 -10.27 4.93 1.45
N ARG A 72 -11.34 5.64 1.84
CA ARG A 72 -12.70 5.30 1.44
C ARG A 72 -12.97 5.61 -0.03
N GLN A 73 -12.32 6.63 -0.59
CA GLN A 73 -12.46 7.02 -1.99
C GLN A 73 -11.54 6.22 -2.92
N GLN A 74 -10.35 5.84 -2.45
CA GLN A 74 -9.44 4.93 -3.15
C GLN A 74 -9.98 3.51 -3.08
N HIS A 75 -10.93 3.22 -3.97
CA HIS A 75 -11.30 1.84 -4.27
C HIS A 75 -10.09 1.16 -4.90
N GLU A 76 -9.74 -0.01 -4.37
CA GLU A 76 -8.55 -0.71 -4.81
C GLU A 76 -8.81 -1.41 -6.15
N PRO A 77 -7.85 -1.40 -7.09
CA PRO A 77 -8.00 -2.13 -8.33
C PRO A 77 -8.13 -3.63 -8.03
N VAL A 78 -9.00 -4.30 -8.76
CA VAL A 78 -9.23 -5.74 -8.63
C VAL A 78 -8.53 -6.46 -9.77
N VAL A 79 -7.71 -7.44 -9.43
CA VAL A 79 -7.08 -8.34 -10.39
C VAL A 79 -7.73 -9.71 -10.27
N GLU A 80 -8.29 -10.17 -11.38
CA GLU A 80 -8.81 -11.53 -11.53
C GLU A 80 -7.99 -12.28 -12.56
N ILE A 81 -7.65 -13.53 -12.29
CA ILE A 81 -6.90 -14.40 -13.20
C ILE A 81 -7.73 -15.61 -13.57
N ASP A 82 -7.60 -16.13 -14.78
CA ASP A 82 -8.43 -17.26 -15.20
C ASP A 82 -8.09 -18.58 -14.49
N ARG A 83 -6.83 -18.76 -14.07
CA ARG A 83 -6.32 -19.96 -13.39
C ARG A 83 -5.64 -19.62 -12.07
N ASP A 84 -5.81 -20.45 -11.05
CA ASP A 84 -5.27 -20.20 -9.69
C ASP A 84 -3.75 -20.41 -9.61
N SER A 85 -3.25 -21.39 -10.36
CA SER A 85 -1.83 -21.76 -10.41
C SER A 85 -1.42 -22.05 -11.85
N PRO A 86 -1.12 -21.01 -12.64
CA PRO A 86 -0.57 -21.21 -13.97
C PRO A 86 0.84 -21.83 -13.93
N ALA A 87 1.21 -22.58 -14.96
CA ALA A 87 2.53 -23.17 -15.09
C ALA A 87 3.48 -22.28 -15.91
N TYR A 88 4.78 -22.55 -15.83
CA TYR A 88 5.76 -21.90 -16.69
C TYR A 88 5.47 -22.19 -18.18
N GLY A 89 5.50 -21.15 -19.01
CA GLY A 89 5.15 -21.21 -20.43
C GLY A 89 3.66 -21.13 -20.74
N ASP A 90 2.77 -21.10 -19.73
CA ASP A 90 1.35 -20.87 -19.95
C ASP A 90 1.05 -19.41 -20.33
N SER A 91 -0.06 -19.25 -21.07
CA SER A 91 -0.72 -17.96 -21.23
C SER A 91 -1.95 -17.90 -20.34
N VAL A 92 -2.11 -16.79 -19.63
CA VAL A 92 -3.17 -16.57 -18.63
C VAL A 92 -3.90 -15.29 -18.96
N GLN A 93 -5.23 -15.31 -18.88
CA GLN A 93 -6.00 -14.09 -18.97
C GLN A 93 -6.06 -13.42 -17.60
N VAL A 94 -5.64 -12.16 -17.56
CA VAL A 94 -5.68 -11.29 -16.40
C VAL A 94 -6.70 -10.20 -16.68
N ARG A 95 -7.74 -10.14 -15.86
CA ARG A 95 -8.75 -9.09 -15.88
C ARG A 95 -8.42 -8.07 -14.79
N ILE A 96 -8.27 -6.82 -15.21
CA ILE A 96 -8.07 -5.68 -14.33
C ILE A 96 -9.34 -4.86 -14.31
N VAL A 97 -9.87 -4.61 -13.12
CA VAL A 97 -11.04 -3.78 -12.89
C VAL A 97 -10.65 -2.64 -11.95
N GLU A 98 -10.86 -1.40 -12.41
CA GLU A 98 -10.74 -0.19 -11.60
C GLU A 98 -12.05 0.58 -11.71
N GLU A 99 -12.80 0.63 -10.61
CA GLU A 99 -14.14 1.23 -10.60
C GLU A 99 -14.09 2.76 -10.63
N HIS A 100 -13.02 3.39 -10.11
CA HIS A 100 -12.96 4.83 -9.91
C HIS A 100 -11.62 5.45 -10.35
N PRO A 101 -11.33 5.52 -11.67
CA PRO A 101 -10.05 6.01 -12.17
C PRO A 101 -9.89 7.53 -12.11
N GLU A 102 -10.85 8.28 -11.55
CA GLU A 102 -10.89 9.74 -11.56
C GLU A 102 -9.62 10.41 -10.99
N SER A 103 -9.01 9.79 -9.97
CA SER A 103 -7.79 10.26 -9.34
C SER A 103 -6.50 9.84 -10.05
N ILE A 104 -6.59 8.97 -11.07
CA ILE A 104 -5.47 8.34 -11.74
C ILE A 104 -5.18 9.10 -13.04
N THR A 105 -3.92 9.45 -13.26
CA THR A 105 -3.40 9.99 -14.52
C THR A 105 -2.98 8.85 -15.45
N GLU A 106 -2.39 7.81 -14.87
CA GLU A 106 -1.85 6.68 -15.60
C GLU A 106 -1.87 5.43 -14.72
N MET A 107 -2.25 4.31 -15.32
CA MET A 107 -2.25 3.00 -14.68
C MET A 107 -1.38 2.05 -15.51
N GLY A 108 -0.29 1.56 -14.93
CA GLY A 108 0.55 0.50 -15.47
C GLY A 108 0.20 -0.84 -14.82
N VAL A 109 0.22 -1.93 -15.58
CA VAL A 109 0.06 -3.29 -15.06
C VAL A 109 1.27 -4.09 -15.51
N LYS A 110 1.95 -4.73 -14.55
CA LYS A 110 3.22 -5.43 -14.77
C LYS A 110 3.21 -6.80 -14.14
N LEU A 111 3.85 -7.76 -14.80
CA LEU A 111 4.25 -9.02 -14.20
C LEU A 111 5.66 -8.86 -13.62
N VAL A 112 5.83 -9.16 -12.34
CA VAL A 112 7.12 -9.05 -11.66
C VAL A 112 7.46 -10.37 -10.97
N GLY A 113 8.68 -10.85 -11.20
CA GLY A 113 9.31 -11.91 -10.44
C GLY A 113 10.33 -11.32 -9.47
N GLU A 114 10.17 -11.61 -8.18
CA GLU A 114 11.14 -11.25 -7.15
C GLU A 114 11.96 -12.48 -6.76
N CYS A 115 13.26 -12.29 -6.65
CA CYS A 115 14.22 -13.31 -6.29
C CYS A 115 15.03 -12.89 -5.07
N ASP A 116 15.41 -13.86 -4.26
CA ASP A 116 16.24 -13.63 -3.09
C ASP A 116 17.71 -13.79 -3.44
N SER A 117 18.48 -12.71 -3.36
CA SER A 117 19.95 -12.81 -3.39
C SER A 117 20.46 -12.98 -1.97
N ARG A 118 21.18 -14.08 -1.72
CA ARG A 118 21.82 -14.35 -0.44
C ARG A 118 23.29 -13.98 -0.54
N ALA A 119 23.69 -12.91 0.14
CA ALA A 119 25.09 -12.55 0.29
C ALA A 119 25.56 -12.97 1.70
N VAL A 120 26.63 -13.76 1.75
CA VAL A 120 27.31 -14.09 3.01
C VAL A 120 28.38 -13.04 3.24
N ARG A 121 28.26 -12.26 4.32
CA ARG A 121 29.33 -11.37 4.77
C ARG A 121 30.00 -11.99 5.98
N GLU A 122 31.31 -12.20 5.87
CA GLU A 122 32.15 -12.61 7.00
C GLU A 122 32.79 -11.37 7.62
N PHE A 123 32.40 -11.06 8.85
CA PHE A 123 33.05 -10.03 9.65
C PHE A 123 33.84 -10.69 10.76
N THR A 124 35.12 -10.98 10.50
CA THR A 124 36.22 -11.38 11.42
C THR A 124 35.98 -12.47 12.47
N GLU A 125 34.75 -12.93 12.71
CA GLU A 125 34.30 -14.01 13.60
C GLU A 125 32.78 -14.26 13.53
N HIS A 126 31.98 -13.38 12.88
CA HIS A 126 30.53 -13.54 12.72
C HIS A 126 30.15 -13.67 11.24
N ARG A 127 29.33 -14.69 10.94
CA ARG A 127 28.76 -14.91 9.61
C ARG A 127 27.36 -14.31 9.57
N GLU A 128 27.20 -13.21 8.85
CA GLU A 128 25.89 -12.60 8.63
C GLU A 128 25.40 -12.95 7.22
N THR A 129 24.20 -13.51 7.13
CA THR A 129 23.52 -13.75 5.84
C THR A 129 22.58 -12.59 5.57
N VAL A 130 22.94 -11.75 4.60
CA VAL A 130 22.08 -10.67 4.12
C VAL A 130 21.23 -11.22 2.99
N ILE A 131 19.91 -11.27 3.20
CA ILE A 131 18.94 -11.61 2.16
C ILE A 131 18.47 -10.28 1.56
N THR A 132 18.74 -10.08 0.27
CA THR A 132 18.28 -8.90 -0.46
C THR A 132 17.26 -9.34 -1.51
N HIS A 133 16.03 -8.86 -1.37
CA HIS A 133 14.98 -9.06 -2.36
C HIS A 133 15.25 -8.17 -3.58
N MET A 134 15.34 -8.77 -4.76
CA MET A 134 15.57 -8.06 -6.02
C MET A 134 14.55 -8.48 -7.08
N ARG A 135 14.12 -7.54 -7.94
CA ARG A 135 13.29 -7.85 -9.11
C ARG A 135 14.18 -8.52 -10.16
N CYS A 136 13.98 -9.81 -10.37
CA CYS A 136 14.73 -10.61 -11.35
C CYS A 136 14.01 -10.71 -12.70
N TYR A 137 12.72 -10.37 -12.73
CA TYR A 137 11.92 -10.32 -13.94
C TYR A 137 10.90 -9.18 -13.84
N GLU A 138 10.74 -8.42 -14.92
CA GLU A 138 9.72 -7.37 -15.04
C GLU A 138 9.23 -7.35 -16.50
N GLU A 139 7.92 -7.49 -16.69
CA GLU A 139 7.26 -7.36 -17.99
C GLU A 139 6.05 -6.43 -17.85
N GLU A 140 5.96 -5.43 -18.72
CA GLU A 140 4.82 -4.52 -18.78
C GLU A 140 3.71 -5.14 -19.62
N LEU A 141 2.57 -5.44 -18.98
CA LEU A 141 1.42 -6.08 -19.62
C LEU A 141 0.47 -5.07 -20.24
N LEU A 142 0.28 -3.93 -19.56
CA LEU A 142 -0.68 -2.92 -19.99
C LEU A 142 -0.30 -1.55 -19.43
N ARG A 143 -0.56 -0.52 -20.24
CA ARG A 143 -0.48 0.88 -19.82
C ARG A 143 -1.74 1.61 -20.25
N LEU A 144 -2.45 2.19 -19.30
CA LEU A 144 -3.70 2.92 -19.51
C LEU A 144 -3.54 4.36 -19.05
N LYS A 145 -4.07 5.28 -19.84
CA LYS A 145 -4.23 6.69 -19.46
C LYS A 145 -5.72 7.00 -19.42
N PRO A 146 -6.35 6.91 -18.24
CA PRO A 146 -7.78 7.19 -18.13
C PRO A 146 -8.06 8.64 -18.53
N ALA A 147 -8.74 8.81 -19.66
CA ALA A 147 -9.17 10.12 -20.16
C ALA A 147 -10.52 10.55 -19.56
N SER A 148 -11.34 9.60 -19.12
CA SER A 148 -12.65 9.80 -18.50
C SER A 148 -12.70 9.14 -17.12
N GLY A 149 -13.72 9.48 -16.32
CA GLY A 149 -14.01 8.83 -15.03
C GLY A 149 -14.74 7.50 -15.17
N GLU A 150 -14.83 6.94 -16.39
CA GLU A 150 -15.52 5.67 -16.62
C GLU A 150 -14.73 4.50 -16.03
N PRO A 151 -15.40 3.50 -15.42
CA PRO A 151 -14.73 2.36 -14.84
C PRO A 151 -13.94 1.58 -15.89
N ILE A 152 -12.70 1.25 -15.55
CA ILE A 152 -11.80 0.47 -16.40
C ILE A 152 -12.11 -1.01 -16.15
N ASN A 153 -12.38 -1.73 -17.22
CA ASN A 153 -12.47 -3.18 -17.21
C ASN A 153 -11.74 -3.71 -18.45
N ARG A 154 -10.52 -4.23 -18.25
CA ARG A 154 -9.65 -4.70 -19.33
C ARG A 154 -9.17 -6.11 -19.06
N VAL A 155 -9.22 -6.94 -20.09
CA VAL A 155 -8.66 -8.29 -20.07
C VAL A 155 -7.40 -8.27 -20.92
N VAL A 156 -6.31 -8.78 -20.36
CA VAL A 156 -4.99 -8.83 -20.99
C VAL A 156 -4.48 -10.26 -20.93
N GLN A 157 -3.77 -10.69 -21.98
CA GLN A 157 -3.09 -11.97 -21.99
C GLN A 157 -1.68 -11.80 -21.43
N MET A 158 -1.41 -12.46 -20.31
CA MET A 158 -0.11 -12.54 -19.67
C MET A 158 0.57 -13.85 -20.07
N HIS A 159 1.86 -13.81 -20.36
CA HIS A 159 2.64 -15.00 -20.68
C HIS A 159 3.68 -15.23 -19.59
N LEU A 160 3.63 -16.39 -18.94
CA LEU A 160 4.69 -16.76 -18.02
C LEU A 160 5.92 -17.21 -18.81
N PRO A 161 7.14 -16.87 -18.35
CA PRO A 161 8.34 -17.37 -19.00
C PRO A 161 8.36 -18.90 -18.97
N LYS A 162 9.06 -19.51 -19.93
CA LYS A 162 9.13 -20.98 -20.07
C LYS A 162 9.89 -21.66 -18.91
N SER A 163 10.69 -20.90 -18.18
CA SER A 163 11.47 -21.38 -17.05
C SER A 163 11.64 -20.27 -16.01
N PRO A 164 11.82 -20.62 -14.72
CA PRO A 164 12.14 -19.64 -13.70
C PRO A 164 13.48 -18.93 -14.01
N PRO A 165 13.56 -17.60 -13.84
CA PRO A 165 14.80 -16.85 -14.05
C PRO A 165 15.84 -17.06 -12.94
N ALA A 166 15.41 -17.50 -11.74
CA ALA A 166 16.28 -17.91 -10.65
C ALA A 166 15.56 -18.92 -9.74
N ASP A 167 16.26 -19.44 -8.73
CA ASP A 167 15.67 -20.29 -7.71
C ASP A 167 14.71 -19.49 -6.81
N ASP A 168 13.60 -20.11 -6.40
CA ASP A 168 12.59 -19.55 -5.48
C ASP A 168 12.00 -18.19 -5.91
N VAL A 169 11.57 -18.06 -7.17
CA VAL A 169 10.94 -16.82 -7.68
C VAL A 169 9.54 -16.62 -7.11
N ALA A 170 9.32 -15.50 -6.43
CA ALA A 170 8.01 -15.04 -6.01
C ALA A 170 7.36 -14.19 -7.11
N TRP A 171 6.30 -14.72 -7.72
CA TRP A 171 5.56 -14.02 -8.77
C TRP A 171 4.48 -13.10 -8.20
N LYS A 172 4.34 -11.93 -8.80
CA LYS A 172 3.24 -11.00 -8.50
C LYS A 172 2.89 -10.13 -9.70
N ILE A 173 1.63 -9.74 -9.79
CA ILE A 173 1.15 -8.71 -10.69
C ILE A 173 1.17 -7.40 -9.92
N ILE A 174 1.81 -6.36 -10.44
CA ILE A 174 1.83 -5.03 -9.83
C ILE A 174 0.97 -4.09 -10.68
N ILE A 175 0.06 -3.37 -10.03
CA ILE A 175 -0.63 -2.23 -10.65
C ILE A 175 0.00 -0.94 -10.12
N ASP A 176 0.64 -0.20 -11.02
CA ASP A 176 1.26 1.10 -10.77
C ASP A 176 0.25 2.20 -11.08
N SER A 177 -0.31 2.83 -10.06
CA SER A 177 -1.28 3.94 -10.23
C SER A 177 -0.58 5.28 -10.00
N HIS A 178 -0.37 6.03 -11.07
CA HIS A 178 0.11 7.40 -11.03
C HIS A 178 -1.06 8.34 -10.79
N LEU A 179 -1.08 9.03 -9.65
CA LEU A 179 -2.14 9.94 -9.27
C LEU A 179 -1.95 11.31 -9.93
N LYS A 180 -3.06 12.00 -10.20
CA LYS A 180 -3.07 13.41 -10.68
C LYS A 180 -2.37 14.38 -9.72
N GLN A 181 -2.29 14.01 -8.44
CA GLN A 181 -1.62 14.78 -7.39
C GLN A 181 -0.10 14.51 -7.32
N GLY A 182 0.48 13.71 -8.24
CA GLY A 182 1.93 13.48 -8.33
C GLY A 182 2.47 12.32 -7.47
N GLY A 183 1.60 11.52 -6.85
CA GLY A 183 1.99 10.30 -6.12
C GLY A 183 1.91 9.05 -7.00
N VAL A 184 2.75 8.05 -6.71
CA VAL A 184 2.67 6.71 -7.32
C VAL A 184 2.31 5.70 -6.24
N ILE A 185 1.30 4.87 -6.49
CA ILE A 185 0.88 3.79 -5.58
C ILE A 185 1.04 2.47 -6.31
N GLU A 186 1.85 1.57 -5.74
CA GLU A 186 2.00 0.20 -6.23
C GLU A 186 1.01 -0.74 -5.50
N HIS A 187 0.27 -1.53 -6.27
CA HIS A 187 -0.64 -2.56 -5.75
C HIS A 187 -0.13 -3.96 -6.14
N PRO A 188 0.58 -4.67 -5.24
CA PRO A 188 1.09 -6.01 -5.51
C PRO A 188 0.05 -7.11 -5.26
N PHE A 189 -0.17 -7.95 -6.26
CA PHE A 189 -1.06 -9.11 -6.23
C PHE A 189 -0.22 -10.38 -6.41
N PRO A 190 0.01 -11.16 -5.33
CA PRO A 190 0.82 -12.37 -5.40
C PRO A 190 0.16 -13.40 -6.34
N LEU A 191 0.98 -13.99 -7.20
CA LEU A 191 0.59 -15.04 -8.13
C LEU A 191 1.27 -16.34 -7.69
N ARG A 192 0.49 -17.41 -7.55
CA ARG A 192 1.05 -18.76 -7.34
C ARG A 192 1.35 -19.35 -8.70
N VAL A 193 2.58 -19.80 -8.92
CA VAL A 193 2.97 -20.46 -10.17
C VAL A 193 3.34 -21.90 -9.83
N SER A 194 2.77 -22.86 -10.54
CA SER A 194 3.14 -24.26 -10.41
C SER A 194 4.40 -24.53 -11.23
N GLY A 195 5.43 -25.05 -10.55
CA GLY A 195 6.65 -25.55 -11.17
C GLY A 195 6.46 -26.90 -11.84
#